data_AF-A0A7S3SDW2-F1
#
_entry.id   AF-A0A7S3SDW2-F1
#
_cell.length_a   1.000
_cell.length_b   1.000
_cell.length_c   1.000
_cell.angle_alpha   90.00
_cell.angle_beta   90.00
_cell.angle_gamma   90.00
#
_symmetry.space_group_name_H-M   'P 1'
#
loop_
_entity.id
_entity.type
_entity.pdbx_description
1 polymer ?
#
loop_
_entity_poly.entity_id
_entity_poly.type
_entity_poly.pdbx_seq_one_letter_code
_entity_poly.pdbx_strand_id
1 'polypeptide(L)'
;FTTAEEGPDRKQARLRAAAIITDEASREGAADANADETSTDRKLAHRLYLVLRNGDSWSLPRVEWTPDSPPVVESLGGHVAATCGEDMKFHWMGNAPIAHFPQGDLTTFYWRLQ
;
A
#
# COMPACT_ATOMS: atom_id res chain seq x y z
N PHE A 1 12.93 -4.28 47.48
CA PHE A 1 14.09 -3.63 46.86
C PHE A 1 13.77 -2.15 46.72
N THR A 2 14.54 -1.34 47.43
CA THR A 2 14.35 0.10 47.64
C THR A 2 14.63 0.87 46.37
N THR A 3 13.77 1.85 46.09
CA THR A 3 13.90 2.86 45.03
C THR A 3 15.16 3.69 45.31
N ALA A 4 16.30 3.24 44.81
CA ALA A 4 17.50 4.06 44.76
C ALA A 4 17.19 5.27 43.85
N GLU A 5 17.38 6.47 44.38
CA GLU A 5 17.11 7.74 43.69
C GLU A 5 17.87 7.77 42.36
N GLU A 6 17.13 7.65 41.26
CA GLU A 6 17.66 7.82 39.92
C GLU A 6 18.13 9.27 39.76
N GLY A 7 19.42 9.48 39.51
CA GLY A 7 19.97 10.80 39.23
C GLY A 7 19.26 11.49 38.04
N PRO A 8 19.17 12.83 38.04
CA PRO A 8 18.35 13.60 37.09
C PRO A 8 18.66 13.31 35.61
N ASP A 9 19.92 13.02 35.28
CA ASP A 9 20.35 12.69 33.90
C ASP A 9 19.82 11.33 33.43
N ARG A 10 19.78 10.32 34.31
CA ARG A 10 19.23 8.99 33.96
C ARG A 10 17.72 9.06 33.77
N LYS A 11 17.04 9.87 34.59
CA LYS A 11 15.60 10.12 34.45
C LYS A 11 15.29 10.83 33.13
N GLN A 12 16.06 11.84 32.74
CA GLN A 12 15.89 12.52 31.45
C GLN A 12 16.19 11.60 30.25
N ALA A 13 17.26 10.82 30.31
CA ALA A 13 17.60 9.87 29.25
C ALA A 13 16.49 8.82 29.06
N ARG A 14 15.93 8.31 30.15
CA ARG A 14 14.81 7.36 30.13
C ARG A 14 13.53 7.97 29.57
N LEU A 15 13.21 9.22 29.91
CA LEU A 15 12.06 9.94 29.34
C LEU A 15 12.22 10.17 27.84
N ARG A 16 13.42 10.52 27.37
CA ARG A 16 13.72 10.66 25.93
C ARG A 16 13.60 9.33 25.20
N ALA A 17 14.16 8.26 25.77
CA ALA A 17 14.05 6.91 25.19
C ALA A 17 12.59 6.43 25.14
N ALA A 18 11.82 6.66 26.20
CA ALA A 18 10.39 6.34 26.22
C ALA A 18 9.61 7.14 25.18
N ALA A 19 9.93 8.42 24.98
CA ALA A 19 9.32 9.26 23.95
C ALA A 19 9.64 8.72 22.54
N ILE A 20 10.89 8.38 22.26
CA ILE A 20 11.31 7.78 20.97
C ILE A 20 10.58 6.46 20.73
N ILE A 21 10.53 5.58 21.73
CA ILE A 21 9.82 4.30 21.63
C ILE A 21 8.32 4.51 21.39
N THR A 22 7.71 5.50 22.03
CA THR A 22 6.28 5.78 21.86
C THR A 22 5.98 6.34 20.47
N ASP A 23 6.88 7.17 19.95
CA ASP A 23 6.75 7.80 18.63
C ASP A 23 7.02 6.79 17.49
N GLU A 24 8.10 6.00 17.58
CA GLU A 24 8.48 5.02 16.55
C GLU A 24 7.64 3.72 16.59
N ALA A 25 7.03 3.38 17.73
CA ALA A 25 6.16 2.20 17.85
C ALA A 25 4.68 2.49 17.57
N SER A 26 4.32 3.73 17.23
CA SER A 26 2.94 4.07 16.89
C SER A 26 2.53 3.38 15.59
N ARG A 27 1.36 2.73 15.61
CA ARG A 27 0.74 2.15 14.40
C ARG A 27 -0.04 3.18 13.58
N GLU A 28 -0.15 4.40 14.08
CA GLU A 28 -0.79 5.54 13.45
C GLU A 28 0.27 6.63 13.22
N GLY A 29 0.44 7.02 11.96
CA GLY A 29 1.45 8.00 11.55
C GLY A 29 0.85 9.35 11.18
N ALA A 30 1.70 10.26 10.68
CA ALA A 30 1.26 11.58 10.21
C ALA A 30 0.24 11.48 9.05
N ALA A 31 0.35 10.45 8.19
CA ALA A 31 -0.60 10.21 7.11
C ALA A 31 -1.99 9.80 7.63
N ASP A 32 -2.07 9.11 8.78
CA ASP A 32 -3.34 8.82 9.45
C ASP A 32 -3.98 10.09 9.99
N ALA A 33 -3.19 10.93 10.68
CA ALA A 33 -3.66 12.19 11.27
C ALA A 33 -4.17 13.19 10.22
N ASN A 34 -3.52 13.25 9.05
CA ASN A 34 -3.87 14.15 7.95
C ASN A 34 -4.88 13.55 6.96
N ALA A 35 -5.34 12.32 7.18
CA ALA A 35 -6.20 11.58 6.27
C ALA A 35 -5.65 11.49 4.83
N ASP A 36 -4.33 11.37 4.67
CA ASP A 36 -3.69 11.26 3.36
C ASP A 36 -3.98 9.88 2.74
N GLU A 37 -4.79 9.85 1.69
CA GLU A 37 -5.16 8.62 0.96
C GLU A 37 -4.16 8.23 -0.12
N THR A 38 -3.11 9.02 -0.32
CA THR A 38 -2.06 8.77 -1.32
C THR A 38 -0.80 8.14 -0.72
N SER A 39 -0.64 8.18 0.60
CA SER A 39 0.49 7.58 1.32
C SER A 39 0.28 6.11 1.63
N THR A 40 1.35 5.32 1.48
CA THR A 40 1.40 3.90 1.89
C THR A 40 1.66 3.70 3.39
N ASP A 41 2.12 4.73 4.09
CA ASP A 41 2.48 4.67 5.51
C ASP A 41 1.28 4.92 6.44
N ARG A 42 0.09 5.03 5.84
CA ARG A 42 -1.18 5.17 6.55
C ARG A 42 -1.73 3.80 6.92
N LYS A 43 -2.42 3.69 8.07
CA LYS A 43 -3.13 2.47 8.48
C LYS A 43 -2.25 1.21 8.39
N LEU A 44 -1.04 1.25 8.96
CA LEU A 44 -0.05 0.17 8.88
C LEU A 44 -0.56 -1.21 9.35
N ALA A 45 -1.62 -1.25 10.16
CA ALA A 45 -2.27 -2.49 10.60
C ALA A 45 -3.22 -3.11 9.56
N HIS A 46 -3.50 -2.44 8.44
CA HIS A 46 -4.46 -2.84 7.43
C HIS A 46 -3.80 -3.09 6.07
N ARG A 47 -4.46 -3.89 5.23
CA ARG A 47 -4.10 -3.99 3.81
C ARG A 47 -4.71 -2.83 3.06
N LEU A 48 -3.86 -2.06 2.39
CA LEU A 48 -4.29 -1.04 1.45
C LEU A 48 -4.41 -1.63 0.05
N TYR A 49 -5.28 -1.04 -0.76
CA TYR A 49 -5.48 -1.41 -2.16
C TYR A 49 -5.33 -0.16 -3.01
N LEU A 50 -4.56 -0.28 -4.10
CA LEU A 50 -4.38 0.80 -5.06
C LEU A 50 -5.66 0.98 -5.88
N VAL A 51 -6.20 2.19 -5.87
CA VAL A 51 -7.29 2.60 -6.74
C VAL A 51 -6.86 3.85 -7.51
N LEU A 52 -7.26 3.91 -8.78
CA LEU A 52 -6.99 5.02 -9.66
C LEU A 52 -8.28 5.80 -9.90
N ARG A 53 -8.16 7.12 -9.93
CA ARG A 53 -9.26 8.00 -10.32
C ARG A 53 -9.26 8.20 -11.83
N ASN A 54 -10.38 7.92 -12.48
CA ASN A 54 -10.63 8.20 -13.88
C ASN A 54 -11.89 9.08 -14.00
N GLY A 55 -11.68 10.38 -14.20
CA GLY A 55 -12.74 11.39 -14.11
C GLY A 55 -13.38 11.40 -12.72
N ASP A 56 -14.68 11.11 -12.67
CA ASP A 56 -15.47 11.05 -11.43
C ASP A 56 -15.59 9.63 -10.86
N SER A 57 -14.91 8.65 -11.45
CA SER A 57 -14.96 7.26 -11.03
C SER A 57 -13.65 6.78 -10.41
N TRP A 58 -13.75 5.86 -9.46
CA TRP A 58 -12.61 5.14 -8.89
C TRP A 58 -12.63 3.69 -9.37
N SER A 59 -11.50 3.20 -9.86
CA SER A 59 -11.37 1.83 -10.34
C SER A 59 -9.99 1.27 -10.03
N LEU A 60 -9.88 -0.05 -9.99
CA LEU A 60 -8.58 -0.71 -10.00
C LEU A 60 -7.85 -0.43 -11.33
N PRO A 61 -6.50 -0.41 -11.35
CA PRO A 61 -5.74 -0.37 -12.59
C PRO A 61 -6.19 -1.50 -13.53
N ARG A 62 -6.54 -1.14 -14.77
CA ARG A 62 -7.06 -2.09 -15.76
C ARG A 62 -6.57 -1.71 -17.14
N VAL A 63 -6.27 -2.72 -17.94
CA VAL A 63 -5.87 -2.57 -19.34
C VAL A 63 -6.83 -3.39 -20.19
N GLU A 64 -7.25 -2.83 -21.32
CA GLU A 64 -8.01 -3.58 -22.31
C GLU A 64 -7.08 -4.60 -22.97
N TRP A 65 -7.55 -5.84 -23.12
CA TRP A 65 -6.77 -6.91 -23.70
C TRP A 65 -7.47 -7.45 -24.95
N THR A 66 -6.72 -7.54 -26.03
CA THR A 66 -7.17 -8.05 -27.33
C THR A 66 -6.30 -9.25 -27.74
N PRO A 67 -6.74 -10.07 -28.72
CA PRO A 67 -5.92 -11.17 -29.24
C PRO A 67 -4.54 -10.77 -29.77
N ASP A 68 -4.39 -9.51 -30.19
CA ASP A 68 -3.12 -8.95 -30.68
C ASP A 68 -2.26 -8.33 -29.57
N SER A 69 -2.75 -8.32 -28.32
CA SER A 69 -2.02 -7.78 -27.17
C SER A 69 -0.93 -8.74 -26.69
N PRO A 70 0.16 -8.23 -26.07
CA PRO A 70 1.11 -9.08 -25.37
C PRO A 70 0.45 -9.96 -24.29
N PRO A 71 1.17 -10.97 -23.76
CA PRO A 71 0.69 -11.77 -22.64
C PRO A 71 0.09 -10.90 -21.52
N VAL A 72 -1.04 -11.33 -20.94
CA VAL A 72 -1.83 -10.50 -20.01
C VAL A 72 -0.98 -9.96 -18.85
N VAL A 73 -0.10 -10.79 -18.30
CA VAL A 73 0.81 -10.42 -17.20
C VAL A 73 1.78 -9.32 -17.61
N GLU A 74 2.30 -9.37 -18.84
CA GLU A 74 3.19 -8.35 -19.39
C GLU A 74 2.43 -7.05 -19.65
N SER A 75 1.26 -7.15 -20.29
CA SER A 75 0.39 -6.00 -20.57
C SER A 75 -0.03 -5.26 -19.30
N LEU A 76 -0.49 -6.00 -18.29
CA LEU A 76 -0.91 -5.41 -17.02
C LEU A 76 0.28 -4.88 -16.21
N GLY A 77 1.43 -5.57 -16.21
CA GLY A 77 2.65 -5.10 -15.56
C GLY A 77 3.19 -3.80 -16.17
N GLY A 78 3.23 -3.71 -17.50
CA GLY A 78 3.60 -2.50 -18.22
C GLY A 78 2.64 -1.34 -17.95
N HIS A 79 1.33 -1.61 -17.91
CA HIS A 79 0.32 -0.60 -17.59
C HIS A 79 0.46 -0.06 -16.15
N VAL A 80 0.72 -0.94 -15.17
CA VAL A 80 0.93 -0.55 -13.78
C VAL A 80 2.18 0.34 -13.65
N ALA A 81 3.31 -0.05 -14.27
CA ALA A 81 4.53 0.75 -14.26
C ALA A 81 4.34 2.12 -14.95
N ALA A 82 3.64 2.15 -16.09
CA ALA A 82 3.37 3.39 -16.81
C ALA A 82 2.45 4.35 -16.03
N THR A 83 1.49 3.81 -15.27
CA THR A 83 0.48 4.63 -14.58
C THR A 83 0.92 5.05 -13.18
N CYS A 84 1.70 4.22 -12.49
CA CYS A 84 2.06 4.43 -11.09
C CYS A 84 3.53 4.82 -10.90
N GLY A 85 4.31 4.86 -11.99
CA GLY A 85 5.73 5.18 -11.99
C GLY A 85 6.64 3.95 -12.01
N GLU A 86 7.79 4.08 -12.66
CA GLU A 86 8.78 3.00 -12.83
C GLU A 86 9.43 2.54 -11.51
N ASP A 87 9.36 3.38 -10.48
CA ASP A 87 9.84 3.08 -9.14
C ASP A 87 8.94 2.09 -8.40
N MET A 88 7.68 1.95 -8.80
CA MET A 88 6.77 1.01 -8.15
C MET A 88 7.19 -0.43 -8.46
N LYS A 89 7.69 -1.11 -7.42
CA LYS A 89 8.00 -2.54 -7.49
C LYS A 89 6.79 -3.33 -7.04
N PHE A 90 6.51 -4.42 -7.74
CA PHE A 90 5.42 -5.33 -7.44
C PHE A 90 5.81 -6.77 -7.76
N HIS A 91 5.14 -7.70 -7.09
CA HIS A 91 5.27 -9.13 -7.28
C HIS A 91 3.92 -9.76 -7.64
N TRP A 92 3.95 -10.67 -8.62
CA TRP A 92 2.77 -11.39 -9.06
C TRP A 92 2.44 -12.56 -8.14
N MET A 93 1.21 -12.63 -7.65
CA MET A 93 0.72 -13.76 -6.86
C MET A 93 0.18 -14.86 -7.77
N GLY A 94 1.07 -15.46 -8.56
CA GLY A 94 0.75 -16.49 -9.55
C GLY A 94 0.31 -15.94 -10.91
N ASN A 95 0.21 -16.84 -11.89
CA ASN A 95 -0.06 -16.48 -13.28
C ASN A 95 -1.56 -16.51 -13.65
N ALA A 96 -2.40 -17.12 -12.80
CA ALA A 96 -3.84 -17.23 -13.03
C ALA A 96 -4.60 -16.05 -12.40
N PRO A 97 -5.72 -15.62 -13.01
CA PRO A 97 -6.57 -14.61 -12.39
C PRO A 97 -7.20 -15.15 -11.11
N ILE A 98 -7.32 -14.29 -10.10
CA ILE A 98 -7.97 -14.59 -8.82
C ILE A 98 -9.50 -14.51 -8.91
N ALA A 99 -10.02 -13.78 -9.88
CA ALA A 99 -11.46 -13.61 -10.12
C ALA A 99 -11.74 -13.17 -11.56
N HIS A 100 -12.97 -13.37 -12.00
CA HIS A 100 -13.48 -12.79 -13.24
C HIS A 100 -14.91 -12.29 -13.03
N PHE A 101 -15.27 -11.20 -13.73
CA PHE A 101 -16.58 -10.58 -13.64
C PHE A 101 -17.08 -10.25 -15.05
N PRO A 102 -18.13 -10.93 -15.54
CA PRO A 102 -18.76 -10.60 -16.82
C PRO A 102 -19.57 -9.31 -16.70
N GLN A 103 -19.46 -8.44 -17.69
CA GLN A 103 -20.14 -7.16 -17.80
C GLN A 103 -20.51 -6.89 -19.26
N GLY A 104 -21.73 -7.29 -19.64
CA GLY A 104 -22.17 -7.25 -21.04
C GLY A 104 -21.31 -8.19 -21.90
N ASP A 105 -20.75 -7.66 -22.98
CA ASP A 105 -19.89 -8.41 -23.91
C ASP A 105 -18.43 -8.51 -23.45
N LEU A 106 -18.10 -7.89 -22.31
CA LEU A 106 -16.75 -7.87 -21.76
C LEU A 106 -16.66 -8.75 -20.51
N THR A 107 -15.51 -9.37 -20.30
CA THR A 107 -15.18 -10.05 -19.03
C THR A 107 -13.93 -9.42 -18.46
N THR A 108 -14.04 -8.90 -17.23
CA THR A 108 -12.88 -8.38 -16.50
C THR A 108 -12.25 -9.49 -15.71
N PHE A 109 -10.94 -9.70 -15.88
CA PHE A 109 -10.16 -10.66 -15.12
C PHE A 109 -9.25 -9.90 -14.13
N TYR A 110 -9.19 -10.38 -12.89
CA TYR A 110 -8.45 -9.73 -11.81
C TYR A 110 -7.24 -10.56 -11.43
N TRP A 111 -6.07 -9.91 -11.36
CA TRP A 111 -4.86 -10.48 -10.78
C TRP A 111 -4.53 -9.79 -9.46
N ARG A 112 -3.83 -10.50 -8.60
CA ARG A 112 -3.30 -9.95 -7.35
C ARG A 112 -1.81 -9.65 -7.49
N LEU A 113 -1.46 -8.41 -7.18
CA LEU A 113 -0.09 -7.93 -7.07
C LEU A 113 0.19 -7.58 -5.59
N GLN A 114 1.44 -7.71 -5.16
CA GLN A 114 1.92 -7.30 -3.83
C GLN A 114 3.19 -6.47 -3.90
#